data_AF-A0A9E7TIV6-F1
#
_entry.id   AF-A0A9E7TIV6-F1
#
_cell.length_a   1.000
_cell.length_b   1.000
_cell.length_c   1.000
_cell.angle_alpha   90.00
_cell.angle_beta   90.00
_cell.angle_gamma   90.00
#
_symmetry.space_group_name_H-M   'P 1'
#
loop_
_entity.id
_entity.type
_entity.pdbx_description
1 polymer ?
#
loop_
_entity_poly.entity_id
_entity_poly.type
_entity_poly.pdbx_seq_one_letter_code
_entity_poly.pdbx_strand_id
1 'polypeptide(L)'
;MKWQLYVSNPCFELWILMHLSVIHELDRNKMYENRKINRNKCFLEAEVKKELPEYRKNNLPFERLIDKVEDAIINEHLFCENPDELEFNLGSNVGLLLTELKKGCS
;
A
#
# COMPACT_ATOMS: atom_id res chain seq x y z
N MET A 1 -12.85 3.67 -25.02
CA MET A 1 -12.18 2.84 -24.00
C MET A 1 -12.03 3.70 -22.75
N LYS A 2 -12.68 3.34 -21.65
CA LYS A 2 -12.59 4.07 -20.38
C LYS A 2 -11.50 3.40 -19.55
N TRP A 3 -10.51 4.16 -19.11
CA TRP A 3 -9.46 3.70 -18.20
C TRP A 3 -9.78 4.18 -16.79
N GLN A 4 -9.45 3.37 -15.79
CA GLN A 4 -9.53 3.72 -14.36
C GLN A 4 -8.10 3.82 -13.81
N LEU A 5 -7.86 4.79 -12.93
CA LEU A 5 -6.57 5.00 -12.28
C LEU A 5 -6.55 4.26 -10.95
N TYR A 6 -5.57 3.37 -10.77
CA TYR A 6 -5.30 2.69 -9.51
C TYR A 6 -3.89 3.03 -9.03
N VAL A 7 -3.78 3.63 -7.85
CA VAL A 7 -2.56 4.23 -7.32
C VAL A 7 -2.57 4.19 -5.79
N SER A 8 -1.38 4.19 -5.21
CA SER A 8 -1.17 4.37 -3.77
C SER A 8 -0.34 5.63 -3.54
N ASN A 9 -0.82 6.51 -2.67
CA ASN A 9 -0.16 7.76 -2.30
C ASN A 9 0.31 7.69 -0.84
N PRO A 10 1.60 7.92 -0.53
CA PRO A 10 2.61 8.52 -1.42
C PRO A 10 3.39 7.54 -2.30
N CYS A 11 3.32 6.23 -2.05
CA CYS A 11 3.99 5.22 -2.87
C CYS A 11 3.39 3.83 -2.68
N PHE A 12 3.80 2.89 -3.53
CA PHE A 12 3.32 1.51 -3.53
C PHE A 12 3.64 0.75 -2.24
N GLU A 13 4.72 1.11 -1.53
CA GLU A 13 5.06 0.51 -0.23
C GLU A 13 3.97 0.70 0.83
N LEU A 14 3.12 1.73 0.71
CA LEU A 14 1.95 1.87 1.58
C LEU A 14 0.99 0.68 1.42
N TRP A 15 0.66 0.30 0.17
CA TRP A 15 -0.19 -0.86 -0.12
C TRP A 15 0.43 -2.16 0.38
N ILE A 16 1.76 -2.32 0.29
CA ILE A 16 2.46 -3.48 0.87
C ILE A 16 2.26 -3.52 2.40
N LEU A 17 2.40 -2.39 3.08
CA LEU A 17 2.21 -2.31 4.53
C LEU A 17 0.76 -2.60 4.95
N MET A 18 -0.24 -2.30 4.11
CA MET A 18 -1.64 -2.64 4.40
C MET A 18 -1.87 -4.14 4.59
N HIS A 19 -1.02 -5.02 4.05
CA HIS A 19 -1.08 -6.47 4.30
C HIS A 19 -0.58 -6.87 5.70
N LEU A 20 -0.01 -5.94 6.45
CA LEU A 20 0.69 -6.19 7.70
C LEU A 20 0.02 -5.38 8.82
N SER A 21 -0.15 -5.98 10.00
CA SER A 21 -0.82 -5.32 11.13
C SER A 21 -0.12 -4.04 11.60
N VAL A 22 1.19 -3.90 11.34
CA VAL A 22 1.99 -2.72 11.72
C VAL A 22 1.44 -1.42 11.14
N ILE A 23 0.69 -1.45 10.03
CA ILE A 23 0.15 -0.26 9.38
C ILE A 23 -0.68 0.62 10.35
N HIS A 24 -1.30 0.01 11.35
CA HIS A 24 -2.12 0.69 12.36
C HIS A 24 -1.29 1.39 13.46
N GLU A 25 -0.03 1.01 13.60
CA GLU A 25 0.90 1.53 14.62
C GLU A 25 1.78 2.66 14.06
N LEU A 26 1.84 2.81 12.73
CA LEU A 26 2.67 3.81 12.08
C LEU A 26 2.08 5.22 12.21
N ASP A 27 2.96 6.19 12.40
CA ASP A 27 2.62 7.61 12.44
C ASP A 27 2.10 8.08 11.06
N ARG A 28 0.84 8.50 10.99
CA ARG A 28 0.19 8.92 9.73
C ARG A 28 0.89 10.10 9.05
N ASN A 29 1.45 11.05 9.82
CA ASN A 29 2.16 12.17 9.24
C ASN A 29 3.48 11.71 8.60
N LYS A 30 4.22 10.81 9.26
CA LYS A 30 5.45 10.23 8.69
C LYS A 30 5.16 9.38 7.45
N MET A 31 4.05 8.64 7.46
CA MET A 31 3.59 7.89 6.29
C MET A 31 3.30 8.81 5.12
N TYR A 32 2.53 9.89 5.35
CA TYR A 32 2.16 10.85 4.31
C TYR A 32 3.36 11.62 3.74
N GLU A 33 4.23 12.15 4.61
CA GLU A 33 5.42 12.87 4.17
C GLU A 33 6.46 11.97 3.48
N ASN A 34 6.49 10.68 3.85
CA ASN A 34 7.39 9.64 3.35
C ASN A 34 8.84 10.12 3.15
N ARG A 35 9.37 10.87 4.12
CA ARG A 35 10.70 11.50 3.99
C ARG A 35 11.80 10.46 3.82
N LYS A 36 12.85 10.85 3.11
CA LYS A 36 14.10 10.06 3.03
C LYS A 36 14.72 9.90 4.41
N ILE A 37 14.98 8.66 4.81
CA ILE A 37 15.76 8.35 6.01
C ILE A 37 17.26 8.31 5.71
N ASN A 38 17.62 8.03 4.46
CA ASN A 38 18.97 8.08 3.93
C ASN A 38 18.93 8.28 2.41
N ARG A 39 20.10 8.26 1.74
CA ARG A 39 20.21 8.49 0.29
C ARG A 39 19.34 7.55 -0.56
N ASN A 40 19.10 6.33 -0.09
CA ASN A 40 18.53 5.24 -0.88
C ASN A 40 17.11 4.83 -0.44
N LYS A 41 16.65 5.21 0.76
CA LYS A 41 15.39 4.73 1.33
C LYS A 41 14.54 5.84 1.92
N CYS A 42 13.23 5.76 1.66
CA CYS A 42 12.20 6.56 2.32
C CYS A 42 11.64 5.83 3.55
N PHE A 43 10.85 6.55 4.35
CA PHE A 43 10.23 6.04 5.57
C PHE A 43 9.44 4.74 5.33
N LEU A 44 8.49 4.73 4.40
CA LEU A 44 7.65 3.55 4.14
C LEU A 44 8.48 2.36 3.64
N GLU A 45 9.47 2.58 2.77
CA GLU A 45 10.39 1.52 2.33
C GLU A 45 11.19 0.93 3.51
N ALA A 46 11.56 1.77 4.47
CA ALA A 46 12.25 1.33 5.68
C ALA A 46 11.34 0.48 6.59
N GLU A 47 10.07 0.87 6.75
CA GLU A 47 9.09 0.11 7.52
C GLU A 47 8.78 -1.24 6.86
N VAL A 48 8.57 -1.29 5.53
CA VAL A 48 8.44 -2.55 4.78
C VAL A 48 9.66 -3.43 5.01
N LYS A 49 10.86 -2.85 5.01
CA LYS A 49 12.11 -3.58 5.23
C LYS A 49 12.26 -4.18 6.62
N LYS A 50 11.64 -3.61 7.65
CA LYS A 50 11.66 -4.16 9.01
C LYS A 50 10.81 -5.43 9.08
N GLU A 51 9.61 -5.39 8.51
CA GLU A 51 8.66 -6.51 8.53
C GLU A 51 9.02 -7.62 7.51
N LEU A 52 9.55 -7.20 6.35
CA LEU A 52 9.94 -8.04 5.23
C LEU A 52 11.42 -7.79 4.90
N PRO A 53 12.38 -8.35 5.66
CA PRO A 53 13.81 -8.17 5.41
C PRO A 53 14.24 -8.56 3.98
N GLU A 54 13.54 -9.52 3.38
CA GLU A 54 13.78 -10.03 2.04
C GLU A 54 13.32 -9.08 0.92
N TYR A 55 12.41 -8.15 1.22
CA TYR A 55 11.86 -7.20 0.25
C TYR A 55 12.94 -6.52 -0.58
N ARG A 56 12.77 -6.44 -1.90
CA ARG A 56 13.54 -5.56 -2.79
C ARG A 56 12.55 -4.91 -3.74
N LYS A 57 12.86 -3.74 -4.28
CA LYS A 57 11.99 -3.06 -5.27
C LYS A 57 11.65 -3.95 -6.48
N ASN A 58 12.57 -4.84 -6.84
CA ASN A 58 12.41 -5.79 -7.96
C ASN A 58 12.08 -7.21 -7.49
N ASN A 59 11.87 -7.43 -6.19
CA ASN A 59 11.52 -8.74 -5.63
C ASN A 59 10.61 -8.59 -4.41
N LEU A 60 9.32 -8.73 -4.63
CA LEU A 60 8.31 -8.74 -3.57
C LEU A 60 8.16 -10.17 -3.05
N PRO A 61 8.32 -10.43 -1.73
CA PRO A 61 8.12 -11.76 -1.15
C PRO A 61 6.62 -12.10 -1.11
N PHE A 62 6.08 -12.48 -2.26
CA PHE A 62 4.66 -12.64 -2.51
C PHE A 62 4.02 -13.72 -1.61
N GLU A 63 4.77 -14.77 -1.29
CA GLU A 63 4.33 -15.86 -0.43
C GLU A 63 3.97 -15.38 0.99
N ARG A 64 4.50 -14.23 1.43
CA ARG A 64 4.18 -13.64 2.73
C ARG A 64 2.96 -12.70 2.70
N LEU A 65 2.47 -12.36 1.51
CA LEU A 65 1.47 -11.32 1.28
C LEU A 65 0.17 -11.87 0.69
N ILE A 66 0.23 -12.93 -0.13
CA ILE A 66 -0.92 -13.43 -0.88
C ILE A 66 -2.11 -13.82 0.01
N ASP A 67 -1.84 -14.49 1.13
CA ASP A 67 -2.89 -14.90 2.08
C ASP A 67 -3.47 -13.72 2.89
N LYS A 68 -2.89 -12.53 2.76
CA LYS A 68 -3.26 -11.31 3.49
C LYS A 68 -3.82 -10.21 2.60
N VAL A 69 -4.12 -10.52 1.34
CA VAL A 69 -4.75 -9.56 0.42
C VAL A 69 -6.07 -9.04 0.99
N GLU A 70 -6.81 -9.90 1.70
CA GLU A 70 -8.09 -9.53 2.29
C GLU A 70 -7.92 -8.56 3.45
N ASP A 71 -6.90 -8.79 4.27
CA ASP A 71 -6.50 -7.85 5.32
C ASP A 71 -6.10 -6.49 4.71
N ALA A 72 -5.38 -6.50 3.58
CA ALA A 72 -4.99 -5.28 2.89
C ALA A 72 -6.19 -4.49 2.35
N ILE A 73 -7.18 -5.18 1.76
CA ILE A 73 -8.43 -4.55 1.30
C ILE A 73 -9.19 -3.96 2.50
N ILE A 74 -9.32 -4.70 3.60
CA ILE A 74 -10.00 -4.21 4.81
C ILE A 74 -9.27 -2.99 5.39
N ASN A 75 -7.94 -3.04 5.44
CA ASN A 75 -7.13 -1.95 5.96
C ASN A 75 -7.15 -0.71 5.05
N GLU A 76 -7.27 -0.89 3.72
CA GLU A 76 -7.36 0.21 2.74
C GLU A 76 -8.53 1.15 3.05
N HIS A 77 -9.68 0.61 3.48
CA HIS A 77 -10.87 1.39 3.87
C HIS A 77 -10.64 2.36 5.04
N LEU A 78 -9.52 2.25 5.78
CA LEU A 78 -9.12 3.18 6.85
C LEU A 78 -8.26 4.35 6.32
N PHE A 79 -8.10 4.44 5.01
CA PHE A 79 -7.34 5.45 4.30
C PHE A 79 -8.18 6.02 3.14
N CYS A 80 -7.61 7.00 2.42
CA CYS A 80 -8.28 7.57 1.25
C CYS A 80 -8.29 6.57 0.10
N GLU A 81 -9.46 6.35 -0.51
CA GLU A 81 -9.65 5.49 -1.69
C GLU A 81 -10.14 6.27 -2.92
N ASN A 82 -10.57 7.51 -2.73
CA ASN A 82 -11.05 8.36 -3.82
C ASN A 82 -9.87 8.80 -4.71
N PRO A 83 -9.82 8.41 -6.01
CA PRO A 83 -8.72 8.78 -6.90
C PRO A 83 -8.45 10.28 -6.97
N ASP A 84 -9.50 11.11 -6.90
CA ASP A 84 -9.40 12.57 -7.01
C ASP A 84 -8.83 13.20 -5.72
N GLU A 85 -8.95 12.52 -4.58
CA GLU A 85 -8.47 12.99 -3.28
C GLU A 85 -7.11 12.40 -2.91
N LEU A 86 -6.69 11.32 -3.58
CA LEU A 86 -5.42 10.64 -3.33
C LEU A 86 -4.21 11.53 -3.57
N GLU A 87 -4.29 12.58 -4.40
CA GLU A 87 -3.20 13.55 -4.58
C GLU A 87 -2.82 14.23 -3.25
N PHE A 88 -3.81 14.49 -2.39
CA PHE A 88 -3.65 15.27 -1.16
C PHE A 88 -3.79 14.46 0.12
N ASN A 89 -4.13 13.18 0.00
CA ASN A 89 -4.42 12.32 1.13
C ASN A 89 -3.62 11.02 1.09
N LEU A 90 -3.27 10.53 2.27
CA LEU A 90 -2.64 9.22 2.45
C LEU A 90 -3.65 8.11 2.12
N GLY A 91 -3.30 7.22 1.21
CA GLY A 91 -4.15 6.06 0.93
C GLY A 91 -3.83 5.34 -0.36
N SER A 92 -4.75 4.49 -0.76
CA SER A 92 -4.63 3.59 -1.90
C SER A 92 -6.02 3.23 -2.38
N ASN A 93 -6.17 2.95 -3.66
CA ASN A 93 -7.41 2.37 -4.22
C ASN A 93 -7.15 1.05 -4.97
N VAL A 94 -6.00 0.41 -4.70
CA VAL A 94 -5.58 -0.84 -5.34
C VAL A 94 -6.43 -2.02 -4.86
N GLY A 95 -6.92 -1.99 -3.61
CA GLY A 95 -7.87 -2.98 -3.10
C GLY A 95 -9.22 -2.93 -3.82
N LEU A 96 -9.65 -1.75 -4.29
CA LEU A 96 -10.83 -1.63 -5.17
C LEU A 96 -10.63 -2.40 -6.49
N LEU A 97 -9.47 -2.26 -7.14
CA LEU A 97 -9.13 -3.02 -8.35
C LEU A 97 -9.20 -4.53 -8.09
N LEU A 98 -8.61 -5.02 -7.00
CA LEU A 98 -8.63 -6.45 -6.68
C LEU A 98 -10.05 -6.95 -6.40
N THR A 99 -10.87 -6.12 -5.76
CA THR A 99 -12.29 -6.42 -5.50
C THR A 99 -13.09 -6.51 -6.80
N GLU A 100 -12.84 -5.62 -7.76
CA GLU A 100 -13.45 -5.67 -9.09
C GLU A 100 -13.02 -6.92 -9.87
N LEU A 101 -11.73 -7.25 -9.87
CA LEU A 101 -11.21 -8.43 -10.55
C LEU A 101 -11.81 -9.72 -9.99
N LYS A 102 -11.99 -9.82 -8.67
CA LYS A 102 -12.64 -10.98 -8.04
C LYS A 102 -14.09 -11.15 -8.49
N LYS A 103 -14.86 -10.06 -8.57
CA LYS A 103 -16.25 -10.08 -9.05
C LYS A 103 -16.37 -10.49 -10.52
N GLY A 104 -15.35 -10.20 -11.33
CA GLY A 104 -15.30 -10.60 -12.74
C GLY A 104 -14.96 -12.07 -12.99
N CYS A 105 -14.56 -12.82 -11.95
CA CYS A 105 -14.24 -14.26 -12.02
C CYS A 105 -15.35 -15.17 -11.50
N SER A 106 -16.49 -14.60 -11.11
CA SER A 106 -17.74 -15.30 -10.73
C SER A 106 -18.78 -15.19 -11.83
#